data_AF-A0A2N6AIJ7-F1
#
_entry.id   AF-A0A2N6AIJ7-F1
#
_cell.length_a   1.000
_cell.length_b   1.000
_cell.length_c   1.000
_cell.angle_alpha   90.00
_cell.angle_beta   90.00
_cell.angle_gamma   90.00
#
_symmetry.space_group_name_H-M   'P 1'
#
loop_
_entity.id
_entity.type
_entity.pdbx_description
1 polymer ?
#
loop_
_entity_poly.entity_id
_entity_poly.type
_entity_poly.pdbx_seq_one_letter_code
_entity_poly.pdbx_strand_id
1 'polypeptide(L)'
;LKSHEFWPFGDDATFEDMPVPIHRYNSEVVQDMFSEYTEINLNELTGVGFDKVLYLESTDAYYNFTSDFGAGIFNCTEGNVKEGIIKLYSISRNETREVLTITKSNNKYVIQSFYRE
;
A
#
# COMPACT_ATOMS: atom_id res chain seq x y z
N LEU A 1 -10.12 13.97 -5.74
CA LEU A 1 -9.35 12.98 -4.95
C LEU A 1 -8.60 13.64 -3.80
N LYS A 2 -7.61 14.50 -4.05
CA LYS A 2 -6.78 15.12 -2.99
C LYS A 2 -7.55 15.97 -1.97
N SER A 3 -8.66 16.57 -2.38
CA SER A 3 -9.53 17.37 -1.53
C SER A 3 -10.50 16.56 -0.66
N HIS A 4 -10.46 15.22 -0.75
CA HIS A 4 -11.36 14.36 0.00
C HIS A 4 -10.86 14.20 1.44
N GLU A 5 -11.75 14.15 2.42
CA GLU A 5 -11.37 14.13 3.84
C GLU A 5 -10.48 12.94 4.24
N PHE A 6 -10.64 11.79 3.58
CA PHE A 6 -9.81 10.59 3.79
C PHE A 6 -8.56 10.52 2.92
N TRP A 7 -8.12 11.64 2.33
CA TRP A 7 -6.83 11.72 1.66
C TRP A 7 -5.68 11.71 2.70
N PRO A 8 -4.78 10.71 2.70
CA PRO A 8 -3.83 10.54 3.80
C PRO A 8 -2.45 11.21 3.57
N PHE A 9 -2.19 11.80 2.40
CA PHE A 9 -0.83 12.21 1.99
C PHE A 9 -0.53 13.70 2.16
N GLY A 10 -1.44 14.48 2.72
CA GLY A 10 -1.30 15.94 2.83
C GLY A 10 -1.59 16.68 1.53
N ASP A 11 -1.78 18.00 1.63
CA ASP A 11 -2.25 18.85 0.53
C ASP A 11 -1.19 19.10 -0.55
N ASP A 12 0.09 18.96 -0.21
CA ASP A 12 1.25 19.21 -1.09
C ASP A 12 1.63 17.99 -1.94
N ALA A 13 1.02 16.83 -1.71
CA ALA A 13 1.38 15.60 -2.39
C ALA A 13 1.04 15.65 -3.90
N THR A 14 2.04 15.38 -4.75
CA THR A 14 1.92 15.30 -6.22
C THR A 14 1.68 13.85 -6.65
N PHE A 15 1.24 13.61 -7.90
CA PHE A 15 1.09 12.23 -8.39
C PHE A 15 2.45 11.56 -8.58
N GLU A 16 3.45 12.34 -8.97
CA GLU A 16 4.83 11.91 -9.22
C GLU A 16 5.56 11.54 -7.92
N ASP A 17 5.19 12.14 -6.79
CA ASP A 17 5.79 11.88 -5.47
C ASP A 17 4.97 10.91 -4.60
N MET A 18 3.92 10.28 -5.15
CA MET A 18 3.11 9.33 -4.38
C MET A 18 3.99 8.19 -3.83
N PRO A 19 3.98 7.94 -2.51
CA PRO A 19 4.80 6.89 -1.91
C PRO A 19 4.28 5.49 -2.23
N VAL A 20 3.05 5.38 -2.73
CA VAL A 20 2.32 4.15 -2.99
C VAL A 20 1.46 4.31 -4.25
N PRO A 21 1.19 3.22 -5.00
CA PRO A 21 0.22 3.27 -6.09
C PRO A 21 -1.17 3.71 -5.60
N ILE A 22 -1.92 4.37 -6.48
CA ILE A 22 -3.33 4.67 -6.27
C ILE A 22 -4.14 3.71 -7.12
N HIS A 23 -4.89 2.82 -6.47
CA HIS A 23 -5.79 1.89 -7.16
C HIS A 23 -7.20 2.45 -7.15
N ARG A 24 -7.88 2.37 -8.30
CA ARG A 24 -9.28 2.73 -8.47
C ARG A 24 -10.10 1.48 -8.76
N TYR A 25 -11.19 1.30 -8.03
CA TYR A 25 -12.14 0.21 -8.23
C TYR A 25 -13.54 0.79 -8.41
N ASN A 26 -14.20 0.47 -9.52
CA ASN A 26 -15.60 0.88 -9.71
C ASN A 26 -16.50 0.24 -8.66
N SER A 27 -17.53 0.95 -8.24
CA SER A 27 -18.45 0.48 -7.18
C SER A 27 -19.09 -0.87 -7.52
N GLU A 28 -19.50 -1.05 -8.78
CA GLU A 28 -20.03 -2.31 -9.31
C GLU A 28 -19.06 -3.48 -9.13
N VAL A 29 -17.77 -3.30 -9.46
CA VAL A 29 -16.75 -4.36 -9.30
C VAL A 29 -16.55 -4.73 -7.84
N VAL A 30 -16.59 -3.75 -6.93
CA VAL A 30 -16.49 -4.01 -5.49
C VAL A 30 -17.75 -4.73 -4.99
N GLN A 31 -18.93 -4.35 -5.48
CA GLN A 31 -20.20 -5.00 -5.14
C GLN A 31 -20.23 -6.45 -5.63
N ASP A 32 -19.83 -6.71 -6.88
CA ASP A 32 -19.78 -8.06 -7.46
C ASP A 32 -18.85 -8.98 -6.65
N MET A 33 -17.64 -8.50 -6.35
CA MET A 33 -16.69 -9.24 -5.52
C MET A 33 -17.25 -9.46 -4.11
N PHE A 34 -17.86 -8.44 -3.50
CA PHE A 34 -18.42 -8.56 -2.15
C PHE A 34 -19.57 -9.57 -2.07
N SER A 35 -20.45 -9.59 -3.09
CA SER A 35 -21.56 -10.55 -3.20
C SER A 35 -21.10 -11.97 -3.54
N GLU A 36 -19.89 -12.16 -4.08
CA GLU A 36 -19.31 -13.50 -4.26
C GLU A 36 -19.07 -14.19 -2.91
N TYR A 37 -18.70 -13.42 -1.89
CA TYR A 37 -18.30 -13.93 -0.57
C TYR A 37 -19.33 -13.68 0.53
N THR A 38 -20.41 -12.95 0.24
CA THR A 38 -21.42 -12.56 1.23
C THR A 38 -22.84 -12.55 0.65
N GLU A 39 -23.85 -12.73 1.51
CA GLU A 39 -25.27 -12.70 1.12
C GLU A 39 -25.90 -11.29 1.25
N ILE A 40 -25.09 -10.24 1.44
CA ILE A 40 -25.56 -8.87 1.65
C ILE A 40 -24.94 -7.92 0.61
N ASN A 41 -25.54 -6.75 0.42
CA ASN A 41 -25.02 -5.69 -0.42
C ASN A 41 -24.11 -4.73 0.36
N LEU A 42 -23.27 -3.97 -0.35
CA LEU A 42 -22.41 -2.96 0.27
C LEU A 42 -23.19 -1.90 1.04
N ASN A 43 -24.37 -1.50 0.55
CA ASN A 43 -25.23 -0.52 1.21
C ASN A 43 -25.94 -1.05 2.47
N GLU A 44 -25.86 -2.37 2.72
CA GLU A 44 -26.41 -3.02 3.92
C GLU A 44 -25.35 -3.17 5.03
N LEU A 45 -24.11 -2.78 4.77
CA LEU A 45 -23.04 -2.78 5.76
C LEU A 45 -23.29 -1.76 6.87
N THR A 46 -23.43 -2.24 8.11
CA THR A 46 -23.59 -1.40 9.30
C THR A 46 -22.41 -1.55 10.27
N GLY A 47 -21.95 -0.45 10.87
CA GLY A 47 -20.95 -0.47 11.96
C GLY A 47 -19.51 -0.81 11.55
N VAL A 48 -19.29 -1.08 10.26
CA VAL A 48 -17.95 -1.26 9.68
C VAL A 48 -17.40 0.11 9.27
N GLY A 49 -16.08 0.29 9.36
CA GLY A 49 -15.36 1.53 8.99
C GLY A 49 -15.39 1.87 7.49
N PHE A 50 -16.46 1.46 6.80
CA PHE A 50 -16.69 1.69 5.38
C PHE A 50 -16.88 3.19 5.09
N ASP A 51 -17.38 3.92 6.08
CA ASP A 51 -17.41 5.38 6.12
C ASP A 51 -16.02 6.02 6.07
N LYS A 52 -14.94 5.26 6.30
CA LYS A 52 -13.54 5.73 6.22
C LYS A 52 -12.82 5.28 4.96
N VAL A 53 -13.51 4.59 4.05
CA VAL A 53 -12.97 4.23 2.75
C VAL A 53 -13.17 5.41 1.81
N LEU A 54 -12.13 5.75 1.04
CA LEU A 54 -12.24 6.87 0.10
C LEU A 54 -13.10 6.46 -1.10
N TYR A 55 -14.36 6.90 -1.10
CA TYR A 55 -15.30 6.78 -2.21
C TYR A 55 -15.55 8.15 -2.85
N LEU A 56 -15.50 8.23 -4.18
CA LEU A 56 -15.87 9.44 -4.92
C LEU A 56 -17.13 9.20 -5.75
N GLU A 57 -18.24 9.81 -5.33
CA GLU A 57 -19.53 9.78 -6.04
C GLU A 57 -19.40 10.27 -7.50
N SER A 58 -18.61 11.32 -7.75
CA SER A 58 -18.37 11.86 -9.10
C SER A 58 -17.80 10.84 -10.11
N THR A 59 -17.21 9.75 -9.64
CA THR A 59 -16.61 8.69 -10.48
C THR A 59 -17.16 7.30 -10.16
N ASP A 60 -18.13 7.22 -9.25
CA ASP A 60 -18.67 6.00 -8.65
C ASP A 60 -17.60 4.93 -8.37
N ALA A 61 -16.58 5.30 -7.60
CA ALA A 61 -15.41 4.45 -7.41
C ALA A 61 -14.76 4.61 -6.03
N TYR A 62 -14.22 3.49 -5.53
CA TYR A 62 -13.40 3.41 -4.34
C TYR A 62 -11.92 3.55 -4.70
N TYR A 63 -11.15 4.19 -3.83
CA TYR A 63 -9.72 4.41 -3.98
C TYR A 63 -8.96 3.78 -2.83
N ASN A 64 -7.93 3.00 -3.17
CA ASN A 64 -7.06 2.35 -2.23
C ASN A 64 -5.61 2.83 -2.42
N PHE A 65 -4.91 2.99 -1.30
CA PHE A 65 -3.54 3.48 -1.24
C PHE A 65 -2.61 2.50 -0.51
N THR A 66 -3.02 1.25 -0.37
CA THR A 66 -2.24 0.23 0.31
C THR A 66 -1.11 -0.18 -0.61
N SER A 67 0.13 0.03 -0.16
CA SER A 67 1.25 -0.68 -0.74
C SER A 67 1.11 -2.16 -0.39
N ASP A 68 1.16 -3.03 -1.39
CA ASP A 68 1.38 -4.47 -1.22
C ASP A 68 2.74 -4.80 -0.58
N PHE A 69 3.57 -3.76 -0.36
CA PHE A 69 4.81 -3.82 0.38
C PHE A 69 4.57 -4.06 1.89
N GLY A 70 4.28 -5.31 2.23
CA GLY A 70 4.12 -5.82 3.60
C GLY A 70 5.43 -5.97 4.37
N ALA A 71 6.34 -5.00 4.31
CA ALA A 71 7.55 -5.03 5.13
C ALA A 71 7.23 -4.59 6.56
N GLY A 72 6.42 -5.39 7.28
CA GLY A 72 5.97 -5.10 8.64
C GLY A 72 7.07 -4.58 9.56
N ILE A 73 7.80 -5.47 10.22
CA ILE A 73 8.99 -5.10 11.02
C ILE A 73 10.19 -5.76 10.36
N PHE A 74 11.17 -4.95 9.93
CA PHE A 74 12.45 -5.42 9.40
C PHE A 74 13.55 -5.24 10.44
N ASN A 75 13.93 -6.30 11.13
CA ASN A 75 15.02 -6.26 12.12
C ASN A 75 16.35 -6.51 11.42
N CYS A 76 16.96 -5.45 10.91
CA CYS A 76 18.22 -5.55 10.18
C CYS A 76 19.32 -6.19 11.05
N THR A 77 19.88 -7.30 10.59
CA THR A 77 21.03 -7.99 11.21
C THR A 77 22.32 -7.72 10.46
N GLU A 78 22.26 -7.46 9.15
CA GLU A 78 23.43 -7.18 8.30
C GLU A 78 23.05 -6.24 7.16
N GLY A 79 24.00 -5.41 6.70
CA GLY A 79 23.83 -4.55 5.54
C GLY A 79 25.03 -4.58 4.60
N ASN A 80 24.77 -4.51 3.30
CA ASN A 80 25.78 -4.38 2.25
C ASN A 80 25.45 -3.22 1.32
N VAL A 81 26.46 -2.43 0.95
CA VAL A 81 26.32 -1.36 -0.04
C VAL A 81 27.28 -1.63 -1.20
N LYS A 82 26.76 -1.71 -2.41
CA LYS A 82 27.56 -1.88 -3.63
C LYS A 82 26.93 -1.10 -4.77
N GLU A 83 27.71 -0.23 -5.42
CA GLU A 83 27.30 0.51 -6.63
C GLU A 83 25.98 1.28 -6.47
N GLY A 84 25.75 1.87 -5.30
CA GLY A 84 24.53 2.64 -5.00
C GLY A 84 23.30 1.79 -4.66
N ILE A 85 23.43 0.46 -4.63
CA ILE A 85 22.41 -0.47 -4.15
C ILE A 85 22.74 -0.83 -2.70
N ILE A 86 21.76 -0.66 -1.82
CA ILE A 86 21.80 -1.07 -0.42
C ILE A 86 20.98 -2.35 -0.28
N LYS A 87 21.60 -3.42 0.20
CA LYS A 87 20.90 -4.65 0.62
C LYS A 87 20.96 -4.76 2.13
N LEU A 88 19.80 -4.82 2.77
CA LEU A 88 19.67 -5.13 4.18
C LEU A 88 19.17 -6.56 4.33
N TYR A 89 19.67 -7.25 5.35
CA TYR A 89 19.33 -8.63 5.66
C TYR A 89 18.74 -8.71 7.06
N SER A 90 17.74 -9.56 7.23
CA SER A 90 17.12 -9.90 8.50
C SER A 90 16.97 -11.43 8.55
N ILE A 91 16.93 -11.99 9.75
CA ILE A 91 16.53 -13.38 9.97
C ILE A 91 15.20 -13.34 10.72
N SER A 92 14.15 -13.83 10.09
CA SER A 92 12.83 -13.94 10.71
C SER A 92 12.82 -15.02 11.80
N ARG A 93 11.75 -15.08 12.60
CA ARG A 93 11.60 -16.08 13.68
C ARG A 93 11.71 -17.53 13.22
N ASN A 94 11.43 -17.81 11.95
CA ASN A 94 11.47 -19.15 11.36
C ASN A 94 12.81 -19.41 10.64
N GLU A 95 13.85 -18.65 10.96
CA GLU A 95 15.18 -18.72 10.33
C GLU A 95 15.20 -18.39 8.83
N THR A 96 14.06 -17.98 8.25
CA THR A 96 13.96 -17.49 6.88
C THR A 96 14.69 -16.17 6.76
N ARG A 97 15.60 -16.06 5.79
CA ARG A 97 16.33 -14.83 5.52
C ARG A 97 15.46 -13.88 4.73
N GLU A 98 15.34 -12.66 5.22
CA GLU A 98 14.61 -11.59 4.58
C GLU A 98 15.61 -10.61 3.95
N VAL A 99 15.37 -10.24 2.70
CA VAL A 99 16.24 -9.34 1.94
C VAL A 99 15.46 -8.11 1.52
N LEU A 100 15.95 -6.93 1.91
CA LEU A 100 15.41 -5.64 1.55
C LEU A 100 16.41 -4.91 0.65
N THR A 101 16.00 -4.59 -0.59
CA THR A 101 16.83 -3.85 -1.54
C THR A 101 16.36 -2.41 -1.63
N ILE A 102 17.29 -1.46 -1.45
CA ILE A 102 17.03 -0.02 -1.44
C ILE A 102 18.00 0.66 -2.41
N THR A 103 17.52 1.64 -3.17
CA THR A 103 18.36 2.52 -4.00
C THR A 103 18.15 3.97 -3.62
N LYS A 104 19.12 4.83 -3.95
CA LYS A 104 18.96 6.28 -3.79
C LYS A 104 18.48 6.89 -5.11
N SER A 105 17.36 7.62 -5.08
CA SER A 105 16.81 8.35 -6.23
C SER A 105 16.26 9.71 -5.76
N ASN A 106 16.56 10.80 -6.48
CA ASN A 106 16.10 12.16 -6.17
C ASN A 106 16.30 12.56 -4.69
N ASN A 107 17.46 12.23 -4.13
CA ASN A 107 17.82 12.43 -2.72
C ASN A 107 16.91 11.70 -1.69
N LYS A 108 16.07 10.77 -2.13
CA LYS A 108 15.27 9.86 -1.31
C LYS A 108 15.83 8.43 -1.40
N TYR A 109 15.60 7.63 -0.37
CA TYR A 109 15.86 6.20 -0.41
C TYR A 109 14.56 5.48 -0.77
N VAL A 110 14.60 4.71 -1.87
CA VAL A 110 13.44 4.03 -2.42
C VAL A 110 13.65 2.54 -2.28
N ILE A 111 12.67 1.87 -1.67
CA ILE A 111 12.67 0.42 -1.61
C ILE A 111 12.35 -0.13 -3.00
N GLN A 112 13.22 -1.02 -3.48
CA GLN A 112 13.07 -1.69 -4.78
C GLN A 112 12.43 -3.07 -4.65
N SER A 113 12.74 -3.80 -3.58
CA SER A 113 12.17 -5.14 -3.34
C SER A 113 12.29 -5.58 -1.90
N PHE A 114 11.38 -6.47 -1.49
CA PHE A 114 11.43 -7.23 -0.25
C PHE A 114 11.01 -8.66 -0.54
N TYR A 115 11.84 -9.63 -0.16
CA TYR A 115 11.54 -11.04 -0.36
C TYR A 115 12.16 -11.90 0.75
N ARG A 116 11.70 -13.14 0.83
CA ARG A 116 12.18 -14.18 1.74
C ARG A 116 12.93 -15.26 0.94
N GLU A 117 14.14 -15.59 1.38
CA GLU A 117 14.98 -16.69 0.86
C GLU A 117 14.70 -17.99 1.62
#